data_AF-A0A1I6V4K6-F1
#
_entry.id   AF-A0A1I6V4K6-F1
#
_cell.length_a   1.000
_cell.length_b   1.000
_cell.length_c   1.000
_cell.angle_alpha   90.00
_cell.angle_beta   90.00
_cell.angle_gamma   90.00
#
_symmetry.space_group_name_H-M   'P 1'
#
loop_
_entity.id
_entity.type
_entity.pdbx_description
1 polymer ?
#
loop_
_entity_poly.entity_id
_entity_poly.type
_entity_poly.pdbx_seq_one_letter_code
_entity_poly.pdbx_strand_id
1 'polypeptide(L)'
;MKESDFWLAFIIAGIIAGILYIIKYGFPVGYKVRISFTYGEAKDYFFTKHYCKKCDSQLSRVSQKEFKGRGWSKSITPGDHTYGDSYEVKFSLKCPNCDTEYTSKDL
;
A
#
# COMPACT_ATOMS: atom_id res chain seq x y z
N MET A 1 -16.83 -42.06 12.43
CA MET A 1 -15.91 -40.91 12.23
C MET A 1 -14.59 -41.29 12.86
N LYS A 2 -13.49 -41.31 12.10
CA LYS A 2 -12.18 -41.66 12.68
C LYS A 2 -11.72 -40.48 13.51
N GLU A 3 -11.04 -40.74 14.62
CA GLU A 3 -10.51 -39.72 15.54
C GLU A 3 -9.63 -38.69 14.80
N SER A 4 -8.96 -39.13 13.72
CA SER A 4 -8.21 -38.28 12.79
C SER A 4 -9.03 -37.17 12.12
N ASP A 5 -10.30 -37.43 11.80
CA ASP A 5 -11.15 -36.51 11.05
C ASP A 5 -11.63 -35.35 11.94
N PHE A 6 -11.76 -35.60 13.24
CA PHE A 6 -12.15 -34.60 14.24
C PHE A 6 -11.04 -33.57 14.47
N TRP A 7 -9.79 -34.03 14.60
CA TRP A 7 -8.62 -33.15 14.73
C TRP A 7 -8.39 -32.31 13.48
N LEU A 8 -8.57 -32.90 12.29
CA LEU A 8 -8.49 -32.18 11.02
C LEU A 8 -9.52 -31.05 10.94
N ALA A 9 -10.77 -31.29 11.34
CA ALA A 9 -11.81 -30.26 11.34
C ALA A 9 -11.48 -29.11 12.31
N PHE A 10 -10.93 -29.41 13.49
CA PHE A 10 -10.54 -28.39 14.47
C PHE A 10 -9.39 -27.50 13.97
N ILE A 11 -8.39 -28.09 13.33
CA ILE A 11 -7.27 -27.35 12.74
C ILE A 11 -7.76 -26.42 11.63
N ILE A 12 -8.63 -26.93 10.74
CA ILE A 12 -9.21 -26.14 9.65
C ILE A 12 -10.04 -24.97 10.20
N ALA A 13 -10.87 -25.21 11.22
CA ALA A 13 -11.66 -24.15 11.86
C ALA A 13 -10.78 -23.07 12.50
N GLY A 14 -9.67 -23.45 13.14
CA GLY A 14 -8.70 -22.51 13.71
C GLY A 14 -8.01 -21.64 12.67
N ILE A 15 -7.61 -22.23 11.53
CA ILE A 15 -7.01 -21.50 10.41
C ILE A 15 -8.01 -20.49 9.82
N ILE A 16 -9.26 -20.91 9.59
CA ILE A 16 -10.31 -20.03 9.07
C ILE A 16 -10.56 -18.86 10.04
N ALA A 17 -10.65 -19.13 11.35
CA ALA A 17 -10.81 -18.09 12.36
C ALA A 17 -9.63 -17.10 12.36
N GLY A 18 -8.40 -17.59 12.23
CA GLY A 18 -7.20 -16.77 12.11
C GLY A 18 -7.20 -15.87 10.88
N ILE A 19 -7.60 -16.41 9.72
CA ILE A 19 -7.72 -15.63 8.47
C ILE A 19 -8.81 -14.54 8.62
N LEU A 20 -9.97 -14.89 9.17
CA LEU A 20 -11.06 -13.93 9.41
C LEU A 20 -10.65 -12.84 10.40
N TYR A 21 -9.85 -13.17 11.41
CA TYR A 21 -9.31 -12.19 12.36
C TYR A 21 -8.36 -11.21 11.66
N ILE A 22 -7.45 -11.69 10.82
CA ILE A 22 -6.53 -10.85 10.05
C ILE A 22 -7.28 -9.94 9.07
N ILE A 23 -8.31 -10.46 8.39
CA ILE A 23 -9.15 -9.65 7.48
C ILE A 23 -9.91 -8.56 8.26
N LYS A 24 -10.45 -8.88 9.43
CA LYS A 24 -11.27 -7.96 10.22
C LYS A 24 -10.45 -6.86 10.90
N TYR A 25 -9.29 -7.20 11.46
CA TYR A 25 -8.49 -6.28 12.27
C TYR A 25 -7.26 -5.72 11.55
N GLY A 26 -6.92 -6.26 10.38
CA GLY A 26 -5.71 -5.90 9.65
C GLY A 26 -4.45 -6.41 10.36
N PHE A 27 -3.34 -6.47 9.62
CA PHE A 27 -2.03 -6.69 10.24
C PHE A 27 -1.60 -5.40 10.96
N PRO A 28 -1.13 -5.46 12.23
CA PRO A 28 -0.59 -4.30 12.92
C PRO A 28 0.81 -4.00 12.36
N VAL A 29 0.86 -3.39 11.18
CA VAL A 29 2.10 -2.92 10.57
C VAL A 29 2.36 -1.47 10.99
N GLY A 30 3.36 -1.27 11.84
CA GLY A 30 3.73 0.02 12.46
C GLY A 30 4.45 1.02 11.54
N TYR A 31 4.21 1.00 10.23
CA TYR A 31 4.77 2.00 9.32
C TYR A 31 3.72 3.05 8.95
N LYS A 32 4.06 4.32 9.16
CA LYS A 32 3.24 5.45 8.74
C LYS A 32 3.67 5.88 7.34
N VAL A 33 2.89 5.47 6.35
CA VAL A 33 3.03 5.91 4.97
C VAL A 33 2.02 7.05 4.76
N ARG A 34 2.51 8.30 4.68
CA ARG A 34 1.67 9.43 4.26
C ARG A 34 1.62 9.45 2.74
N ILE A 35 0.51 8.95 2.19
CA ILE A 35 0.14 9.07 0.78
C ILE A 35 -0.87 10.20 0.70
N SER A 36 -0.44 11.37 0.23
CA SER A 36 -1.34 12.50 -0.02
C SER A 36 -1.96 12.37 -1.41
N PHE A 37 -2.99 11.53 -1.54
CA PHE A 37 -3.78 11.42 -2.77
C PHE A 37 -5.25 11.58 -2.42
N THR A 38 -5.95 12.39 -3.21
CA THR A 38 -7.41 12.32 -3.27
C THR A 38 -7.80 10.99 -3.91
N TYR A 39 -8.94 10.39 -3.54
CA TYR A 39 -9.38 9.10 -4.10
C TYR A 39 -9.40 9.08 -5.64
N GLY A 40 -9.74 10.23 -6.26
CA GLY A 40 -9.68 10.42 -7.72
C GLY A 40 -8.26 10.34 -8.28
N GLU A 41 -7.28 11.00 -7.66
CA GLU A 41 -5.88 11.01 -8.09
C GLU A 41 -5.21 9.63 -7.94
N ALA A 42 -5.56 8.91 -6.87
CA ALA A 42 -5.10 7.53 -6.68
C ALA A 42 -5.67 6.61 -7.77
N LYS A 43 -6.98 6.73 -8.05
CA LYS A 43 -7.60 5.91 -9.09
C LYS A 43 -6.98 6.19 -10.46
N ASP A 44 -6.76 7.46 -10.79
CA ASP A 44 -6.16 7.82 -12.06
C ASP A 44 -4.72 7.30 -12.17
N TYR A 45 -3.90 7.52 -11.13
CA TYR A 45 -2.52 7.03 -11.11
C TYR A 45 -2.41 5.50 -11.24
N PHE A 46 -3.25 4.73 -10.54
CA PHE A 46 -3.16 3.26 -10.54
C PHE A 46 -3.85 2.59 -11.73
N PHE A 47 -4.98 3.14 -12.21
CA PHE A 47 -5.81 2.47 -13.22
C PHE A 47 -5.67 3.08 -14.61
N THR A 48 -5.22 4.33 -14.75
CA THR A 48 -5.05 4.96 -16.06
C THR A 48 -3.65 4.68 -16.61
N LYS A 49 -3.59 4.32 -17.89
CA LYS A 49 -2.34 4.17 -18.64
C LYS A 49 -2.00 5.53 -19.23
N HIS A 50 -0.89 6.11 -18.80
CA HIS A 50 -0.39 7.35 -19.37
C HIS A 50 0.73 7.07 -20.36
N TYR A 51 0.78 7.85 -21.43
CA TYR A 51 1.75 7.73 -22.52
C TYR A 51 2.61 8.99 -22.56
N CYS A 52 3.87 8.82 -22.97
CA CYS A 52 4.76 9.97 -23.06
C CYS A 52 4.44 10.84 -24.27
N LYS A 53 4.32 12.16 -24.05
CA LYS A 53 4.09 13.17 -25.10
C LYS A 53 5.18 13.21 -26.18
N LYS A 54 6.38 12.64 -25.93
CA LYS A 54 7.51 12.60 -26.88
C LYS A 54 7.68 11.24 -27.56
N CYS A 55 7.68 10.16 -26.77
CA CYS A 55 8.01 8.79 -27.21
C CYS A 55 6.76 7.98 -27.61
N ASP A 56 5.55 8.42 -27.23
CA ASP A 56 4.29 7.65 -27.20
C ASP A 56 4.38 6.30 -26.49
N SER A 57 5.49 6.03 -25.80
CA SER A 57 5.66 4.83 -25.00
C SER A 57 4.93 4.98 -23.67
N GLN A 58 4.44 3.86 -23.15
CA GLN A 58 3.79 3.80 -21.86
C GLN A 58 4.72 4.27 -20.72
N LEU A 59 4.23 5.20 -19.89
CA LEU A 59 4.96 5.70 -18.73
C LEU A 59 5.02 4.62 -17.64
N SER A 60 6.20 4.47 -17.04
CA SER A 60 6.42 3.58 -15.90
C SER A 60 6.15 4.32 -14.59
N ARG A 61 5.52 3.64 -13.63
CA ARG A 61 5.19 4.18 -12.31
C ARG A 61 6.40 4.03 -11.39
N VAL A 62 6.89 5.14 -10.85
CA VAL A 62 7.97 5.14 -9.88
C VAL A 62 7.45 5.70 -8.56
N SER A 63 7.71 4.98 -7.48
CA SER A 63 7.46 5.47 -6.13
C SER A 63 8.79 5.67 -5.43
N GLN A 64 9.03 6.87 -4.93
CA GLN A 64 10.20 7.19 -4.13
C GLN A 64 9.76 7.37 -2.68
N LYS A 65 10.42 6.64 -1.78
CA LYS A 65 10.18 6.72 -0.33
C LYS A 65 11.24 7.63 0.27
N GLU A 66 10.83 8.80 0.74
CA GLU A 66 11.69 9.70 1.51
C GLU A 66 11.47 9.49 3.01
N PHE A 67 12.53 9.21 3.75
CA PHE A 67 12.47 9.12 5.21
C PHE A 67 12.33 10.51 5.82
N LYS A 68 11.27 10.74 6.59
CA LYS A 68 10.98 12.03 7.26
C LYS A 68 11.36 12.07 8.74
N GLY A 69 11.90 10.98 9.28
CA GLY A 69 12.27 10.85 10.68
C GLY A 69 11.36 9.90 11.46
N ARG A 70 11.64 9.77 12.76
CA ARG A 70 10.87 8.93 13.68
C ARG A 70 10.00 9.78 14.59
N GLY A 71 8.81 9.29 14.89
CA GLY A 71 7.95 10.01 15.83
C GLY A 71 6.72 9.22 16.24
N TRP A 72 6.03 9.75 17.23
CA TRP A 72 4.73 9.26 17.66
C TRP A 72 3.66 9.63 16.64
N SER A 73 2.84 8.65 16.27
CA SER A 73 1.73 8.85 15.36
C SER A 73 0.45 8.26 15.94
N LYS A 74 -0.69 8.86 15.60
CA LYS A 74 -2.00 8.28 15.95
C LYS A 74 -2.13 6.96 15.20
N SER A 75 -2.39 5.89 15.94
CA SER A 75 -2.68 4.58 15.37
C SER A 75 -4.10 4.57 14.76
N ILE A 76 -4.45 3.48 14.06
CA ILE A 76 -5.82 3.22 13.60
C ILE A 76 -6.79 3.06 14.79
N THR A 77 -6.28 2.64 15.95
CA THR A 77 -7.08 2.49 17.17
C THR A 77 -7.20 3.83 17.89
N PRO A 78 -8.43 4.29 18.20
CA PRO A 78 -8.64 5.52 18.97
C PRO A 78 -7.95 5.44 20.33
N GLY A 79 -7.06 6.38 20.63
CA GLY A 79 -6.34 6.47 21.91
C GLY A 79 -4.94 5.87 21.91
N ASP A 80 -4.59 5.06 20.89
CA ASP A 80 -3.26 4.45 20.79
C ASP A 80 -2.31 5.29 19.93
N HIS A 81 -1.07 5.39 20.40
CA HIS A 81 0.02 6.02 19.69
C HIS A 81 1.09 5.00 19.32
N THR A 82 1.44 4.94 18.05
CA THR A 82 2.54 4.09 17.56
C THR A 82 3.77 4.95 17.32
N TYR A 83 4.90 4.55 17.90
CA TYR A 83 6.20 5.11 17.59
C TYR A 83 6.79 4.36 16.40
N GLY A 84 7.16 5.08 15.34
CA GLY A 84 7.68 4.43 14.16
C GLY A 84 8.36 5.38 13.19
N ASP A 85 8.95 4.78 12.16
CA ASP A 85 9.55 5.48 11.04
C ASP A 85 8.46 6.09 10.15
N SER A 86 8.58 7.39 9.88
CA SER A 86 7.70 8.13 8.99
C SER A 86 8.33 8.22 7.62
N TYR A 87 7.61 7.77 6.60
CA TYR A 87 8.02 7.89 5.21
C TYR A 87 7.01 8.76 4.44
N GLU A 88 7.52 9.70 3.66
CA GLU A 88 6.75 10.38 2.62
C GLU A 88 6.95 9.60 1.32
N VAL A 89 5.86 9.17 0.70
CA VAL A 89 5.91 8.46 -0.58
C VAL A 89 5.53 9.43 -1.67
N LYS A 90 6.49 9.79 -2.52
CA LYS A 90 6.26 10.57 -3.73
C LYS A 90 6.05 9.60 -4.89
N PHE A 91 5.06 9.91 -5.72
CA PHE A 91 4.77 9.12 -6.91
C PHE A 91 5.06 9.97 -8.14
N SER A 92 5.80 9.40 -9.07
CA SER A 92 6.10 10.01 -10.36
C SER A 92 5.88 8.98 -11.48
N LEU A 93 5.82 9.48 -12.71
CA LEU A 93 5.73 8.69 -13.93
C LEU A 93 6.98 8.97 -14.77
N LYS A 94 7.65 7.93 -15.27
CA LYS A 94 8.89 8.06 -16.04
C LYS A 94 8.77 7.37 -17.40
N CYS A 95 9.10 8.05 -18.52
CA CYS A 95 9.19 7.37 -19.84
C CYS A 95 10.43 6.47 -19.84
N PRO A 96 10.30 5.17 -20.12
CA PRO A 96 11.45 4.26 -20.18
C PRO A 96 12.39 4.55 -21.37
N ASN A 97 11.91 5.22 -22.42
CA ASN A 97 12.70 5.51 -23.62
C ASN A 97 13.40 6.87 -23.63
N CYS A 98 12.84 7.89 -22.98
CA CYS A 98 13.39 9.25 -23.00
C CYS A 98 13.75 9.78 -21.61
N ASP A 99 13.61 8.94 -20.57
CA ASP A 99 13.88 9.23 -19.17
C ASP A 99 13.18 10.49 -18.60
N THR A 100 12.21 11.05 -19.34
CA THR A 100 11.45 12.22 -18.89
C THR A 100 10.54 11.83 -17.74
N GLU A 101 10.65 12.54 -16.63
CA GLU A 101 9.77 12.39 -15.47
C GLU A 101 8.59 13.36 -15.58
N TYR A 102 7.41 12.85 -15.23
CA TYR A 102 6.14 13.55 -15.16
C TYR A 102 5.62 13.45 -13.73
N THR A 103 5.20 14.57 -13.17
CA THR A 103 4.46 14.58 -11.90
C THR A 103 2.97 14.50 -12.16
N SER A 104 2.16 14.26 -11.12
CA SER A 104 0.70 14.26 -11.22
C SER A 104 0.11 15.57 -11.75
N LYS A 105 0.88 16.67 -11.75
CA LYS A 105 0.49 17.97 -12.32
C LYS A 105 0.76 18.10 -13.83
N ASP A 106 1.61 17.25 -14.39
CA ASP A 106 2.07 17.34 -15.79
C ASP A 106 1.30 16.42 -16.76
N LEU A 107 0.48 15.53 -16.18
CA LEU A 107 -0.47 14.66 -16.89
C LEU A 107 -1.64 15.48 -17.43
#